data_AF-A0A433NQU7-F1
#
_entry.id   AF-A0A433NQU7-F1
#
_cell.length_a   1.000
_cell.length_b   1.000
_cell.length_c   1.000
_cell.angle_alpha   90.00
_cell.angle_beta   90.00
_cell.angle_gamma   90.00
#
_symmetry.space_group_name_H-M   'P 1'
#
loop_
_entity.id
_entity.type
_entity.pdbx_description
1 polymer ?
#
loop_
_entity_poly.entity_id
_entity_poly.type
_entity_poly.pdbx_seq_one_letter_code
_entity_poly.pdbx_strand_id
1 'polypeptide(L)'
;MDKEFQNRLKDFTNLKSKYQATKHEDSSPSSLLYLILRKVDLGIELTDLELDWLTEHKLFETVKVIKQKQQHKVEELRKLESEFSHLKVQYKVPKSWQDLKDYISSPLYPILWKHNSEVEWLKNHQLTGSYQPSYQPYTLMGAIYYDKGEYPKGDNWFAEAIKRGARSEDIDDEIKRVVRSTKDENKRQDAARYLISKDSQRYAWAKSYLKKSKDKDCI
;
A
#
# COMPACT_ATOMS: atom_id res chain seq x y z
N MET A 1 -2.10 -40.12 -17.38
CA MET A 1 -1.80 -39.62 -16.02
C MET A 1 -1.61 -38.13 -16.12
N ASP A 2 -2.36 -37.39 -15.32
CA ASP A 2 -2.54 -35.94 -15.44
C ASP A 2 -1.25 -35.16 -15.13
N LYS A 3 -0.87 -34.23 -16.01
CA LYS A 3 0.33 -33.38 -15.88
C LYS A 3 0.29 -32.56 -14.57
N GLU A 4 -0.91 -32.19 -14.14
CA GLU A 4 -1.12 -31.46 -12.89
C GLU A 4 -0.74 -32.30 -11.67
N PHE A 5 -1.10 -33.58 -11.66
CA PHE A 5 -0.77 -34.49 -10.57
C PHE A 5 0.75 -34.65 -10.39
N GLN A 6 1.49 -34.79 -11.50
CA GLN A 6 2.96 -34.88 -11.47
C GLN A 6 3.62 -33.59 -10.97
N ASN A 7 3.07 -32.43 -11.33
CA ASN A 7 3.55 -31.15 -10.79
C ASN A 7 3.34 -31.08 -9.27
N ARG A 8 2.16 -31.47 -8.77
CA ARG A 8 1.88 -31.46 -7.33
C ARG A 8 2.78 -32.41 -6.54
N LEU A 9 3.15 -33.56 -7.10
CA LEU A 9 4.11 -34.49 -6.50
C LEU A 9 5.51 -33.86 -6.38
N LYS A 10 5.97 -33.20 -7.44
CA LYS A 10 7.26 -32.50 -7.45
C LYS A 10 7.25 -31.36 -6.42
N ASP A 11 6.19 -30.58 -6.38
CA ASP A 11 6.01 -29.51 -5.41
C ASP A 11 5.99 -30.05 -3.97
N PHE A 12 5.28 -31.16 -3.71
CA PHE A 12 5.25 -31.75 -2.39
C PHE A 12 6.64 -32.21 -1.93
N THR A 13 7.42 -32.82 -2.83
CA THR A 13 8.79 -33.24 -2.55
C THR A 13 9.67 -32.05 -2.15
N ASN A 14 9.56 -30.94 -2.89
CA ASN A 14 10.28 -29.69 -2.59
C ASN A 14 9.87 -29.11 -1.23
N LEU A 15 8.57 -29.10 -0.92
CA LEU A 15 8.04 -28.61 0.35
C LEU A 15 8.49 -29.47 1.53
N LYS A 16 8.47 -30.81 1.40
CA LYS A 16 8.96 -31.71 2.45
C LYS A 16 10.44 -31.45 2.76
N SER A 17 11.26 -31.21 1.74
CA SER A 17 12.66 -30.82 1.94
C SER A 17 12.78 -29.47 2.66
N LYS A 18 12.09 -28.44 2.16
CA LYS A 18 12.10 -27.07 2.70
C LYS A 18 11.68 -26.99 4.17
N TYR A 19 10.69 -27.79 4.57
CA TYR A 19 10.14 -27.80 5.93
C TYR A 19 10.55 -29.03 6.74
N GLN A 20 11.59 -29.75 6.32
CA GLN A 20 12.17 -30.90 7.04
C GLN A 20 11.16 -32.03 7.35
N ALA A 21 10.12 -32.20 6.53
CA ALA A 21 9.11 -33.24 6.64
C ALA A 21 9.45 -34.50 5.82
N THR A 22 10.72 -34.72 5.51
CA THR A 22 11.20 -35.82 4.64
C THR A 22 10.97 -37.20 5.24
N LYS A 23 10.85 -37.30 6.56
CA LYS A 23 10.60 -38.56 7.28
C LYS A 23 9.15 -39.05 7.21
N HIS A 24 8.21 -38.21 6.76
CA HIS A 24 6.81 -38.62 6.63
C HIS A 24 6.64 -39.52 5.41
N GLU A 25 6.02 -40.68 5.56
CA GLU A 25 5.90 -41.67 4.48
C GLU A 25 4.96 -41.21 3.36
N ASP A 26 3.81 -40.60 3.73
CA ASP A 26 2.84 -40.14 2.74
C ASP A 26 3.44 -39.03 1.86
N SER A 27 3.37 -39.26 0.55
CA SER A 27 3.79 -38.34 -0.50
C SER A 27 2.66 -38.05 -1.49
N SER A 28 1.41 -38.38 -1.12
CA SER A 28 0.21 -38.09 -1.91
C SER A 28 -0.08 -36.59 -1.95
N PRO A 29 -0.39 -36.02 -3.13
CA PRO A 29 -0.93 -34.66 -3.26
C PRO A 29 -2.29 -34.45 -2.60
N SER A 30 -2.94 -35.51 -2.11
CA SER A 30 -4.19 -35.42 -1.33
C SER A 30 -3.94 -35.47 0.18
N SER A 31 -2.68 -35.59 0.62
CA SER A 31 -2.31 -35.64 2.03
C SER A 31 -2.57 -34.33 2.75
N LEU A 32 -2.96 -34.39 4.03
CA LEU A 32 -3.10 -33.20 4.86
C LEU A 32 -1.76 -32.47 5.03
N LEU A 33 -0.65 -33.20 5.12
CA LEU A 33 0.69 -32.62 5.18
C LEU A 33 0.98 -31.74 3.96
N TYR A 34 0.63 -32.18 2.74
CA TYR A 34 0.83 -31.35 1.54
C TYR A 34 0.02 -30.05 1.61
N LEU A 35 -1.25 -30.13 2.05
CA LEU A 35 -2.09 -28.95 2.23
C LEU A 35 -1.46 -27.96 3.24
N ILE A 36 -1.04 -28.46 4.40
CA ILE A 36 -0.42 -27.67 5.47
C ILE A 36 0.85 -26.98 4.96
N LEU A 37 1.78 -27.73 4.35
CA LEU A 37 3.05 -27.15 3.87
C LEU A 37 2.81 -26.12 2.77
N ARG A 38 1.83 -26.36 1.89
CA ARG A 38 1.45 -25.40 0.84
C ARG A 38 0.86 -24.12 1.43
N LYS A 39 0.02 -24.21 2.47
CA LYS A 39 -0.50 -23.02 3.19
C LYS A 39 0.63 -22.18 3.76
N VAL A 40 1.57 -22.80 4.48
CA VAL A 40 2.73 -22.08 5.04
C VAL A 40 3.58 -21.43 3.94
N ASP A 41 3.74 -22.11 2.81
CA ASP A 41 4.55 -21.56 1.71
C ASP A 41 3.92 -20.34 1.05
N LEU A 42 2.59 -20.32 0.98
CA LEU A 42 1.80 -19.15 0.57
C LEU A 42 1.71 -18.06 1.66
N GLY A 43 2.33 -18.27 2.81
CA GLY A 43 2.36 -17.31 3.92
C GLY A 43 1.05 -17.22 4.70
N ILE A 44 0.19 -18.23 4.58
CA ILE A 44 -1.05 -18.38 5.33
C ILE A 44 -0.71 -18.95 6.72
N GLU A 45 -1.33 -18.38 7.75
CA GLU A 45 -1.16 -18.86 9.13
C GLU A 45 -1.85 -20.21 9.32
N LEU A 46 -1.21 -21.07 10.12
CA LEU A 46 -1.76 -22.36 10.48
C LEU A 46 -2.70 -22.20 11.68
N THR A 47 -3.75 -23.00 11.69
CA THR A 47 -4.62 -23.11 12.86
C THR A 47 -3.99 -24.01 13.92
N ASP A 48 -4.49 -23.93 15.15
CA ASP A 48 -4.07 -24.81 16.25
C ASP A 48 -4.26 -26.30 15.86
N LEU A 49 -5.37 -26.64 15.22
CA LEU A 49 -5.65 -28.00 14.72
C LEU A 49 -4.57 -28.51 13.75
N GLU A 50 -4.05 -27.66 12.87
CA GLU A 50 -3.01 -28.04 11.91
C GLU A 50 -1.64 -28.23 12.61
N LEU A 51 -1.35 -27.42 13.63
CA LEU A 51 -0.15 -27.55 14.45
C LEU A 51 -0.20 -28.79 15.35
N ASP A 52 -1.36 -29.09 15.93
CA ASP A 52 -1.61 -30.28 16.73
C ASP A 52 -1.46 -31.53 15.88
N TRP A 53 -2.04 -31.55 14.67
CA TRP A 53 -1.89 -32.67 13.73
C TRP A 53 -0.41 -32.95 13.40
N LEU A 54 0.39 -31.92 13.11
CA LEU A 54 1.83 -32.09 12.87
C LEU A 54 2.56 -32.67 14.08
N THR A 55 2.16 -32.26 15.29
CA THR A 55 2.74 -32.71 16.55
C THR A 55 2.40 -34.18 16.83
N GLU A 56 1.14 -34.57 16.63
CA GLU A 56 0.65 -35.95 16.72
C GLU A 56 1.38 -36.89 15.75
N HIS A 57 1.73 -36.40 14.56
CA HIS A 57 2.48 -37.13 13.53
C HIS A 57 4.01 -37.05 13.74
N LYS A 58 4.47 -36.56 14.90
CA LYS A 58 5.89 -36.46 15.30
C LYS A 58 6.74 -35.60 14.37
N LEU A 59 6.13 -34.65 13.66
CA LEU A 59 6.81 -33.73 12.75
C LEU A 59 7.34 -32.48 13.49
N PHE A 60 8.04 -32.69 14.61
CA PHE A 60 8.47 -31.61 15.51
C PHE A 60 9.43 -30.61 14.85
N GLU A 61 10.37 -31.09 14.02
CA GLU A 61 11.29 -30.22 13.28
C GLU A 61 10.53 -29.35 12.27
N THR A 62 9.50 -29.91 11.62
CA THR A 62 8.63 -29.17 10.72
C THR A 62 7.86 -28.09 11.46
N VAL A 63 7.26 -28.42 12.61
CA VAL A 63 6.58 -27.44 13.48
C VAL A 63 7.54 -26.31 13.88
N LYS A 64 8.77 -26.65 14.28
CA LYS A 64 9.79 -25.67 14.67
C LYS A 64 10.14 -24.72 13.53
N VAL A 65 10.41 -25.24 12.33
CA VAL A 65 10.72 -24.42 11.14
C VAL A 65 9.54 -23.51 10.78
N ILE A 66 8.31 -24.04 10.81
CA ILE A 66 7.10 -23.26 10.50
C ILE A 66 6.91 -22.12 11.51
N LYS A 67 6.99 -22.42 12.82
CA LYS A 67 6.86 -21.41 13.88
C LYS A 67 7.93 -20.34 13.77
N GLN A 68 9.19 -20.72 13.54
CA GLN A 68 10.28 -19.75 13.32
C GLN A 68 10.00 -18.83 12.13
N LYS A 69 9.54 -19.38 11.01
CA LYS A 69 9.21 -18.60 9.81
C LYS A 69 8.05 -17.63 10.06
N GLN A 70 7.00 -18.07 10.76
CA GLN A 70 5.85 -17.22 11.12
C GLN A 70 6.27 -16.11 12.09
N GLN A 71 7.05 -16.44 13.12
CA GLN A 71 7.59 -15.46 14.07
C GLN A 71 8.48 -14.43 13.39
N HIS A 72 9.39 -14.87 12.51
CA HIS A 72 10.23 -13.97 11.74
C HIS A 72 9.39 -13.00 10.89
N LYS A 73 8.32 -13.51 10.24
CA LYS A 73 7.40 -12.65 9.47
C LYS A 73 6.73 -11.59 10.36
N VAL A 74 6.23 -11.98 11.53
CA VAL A 74 5.61 -11.06 12.49
C VAL A 74 6.61 -10.01 12.99
N GLU A 75 7.84 -10.43 13.29
CA GLU A 75 8.89 -9.51 13.76
C GLU A 75 9.30 -8.50 12.66
N GLU A 76 9.45 -8.94 11.42
CA GLU A 76 9.73 -8.04 10.30
C GLU A 76 8.59 -7.05 10.05
N LEU A 77 7.33 -7.49 10.17
CA LEU A 77 6.18 -6.58 10.10
C LEU A 77 6.22 -5.54 11.22
N ARG A 78 6.57 -5.96 12.44
CA ARG A 78 6.70 -5.06 13.60
C ARG A 78 7.82 -4.03 13.41
N LYS A 79 8.96 -4.43 12.85
CA LYS A 79 10.06 -3.51 12.51
C LYS A 79 9.60 -2.49 11.48
N LEU A 80 8.92 -2.94 10.43
CA LEU A 80 8.38 -2.08 9.38
C LEU A 80 7.39 -1.05 9.93
N GLU A 81 6.52 -1.47 10.85
CA GLU A 81 5.59 -0.59 11.56
C GLU A 81 6.31 0.45 12.43
N SER A 82 7.40 0.06 13.09
CA SER A 82 8.24 0.96 13.89
C SER A 82 8.94 2.00 13.02
N GLU A 83 9.53 1.57 11.89
CA GLU A 83 10.16 2.46 10.91
C GLU A 83 9.16 3.45 10.33
N PHE A 84 7.97 2.98 9.93
CA PHE A 84 6.91 3.86 9.44
C PHE A 84 6.46 4.87 10.50
N SER A 85 6.37 4.44 11.76
CA SER A 85 6.04 5.34 12.88
C SER A 85 7.10 6.43 13.07
N HIS A 86 8.38 6.08 12.93
CA HIS A 86 9.47 7.06 12.95
C HIS A 86 9.33 8.08 11.82
N LEU A 87 9.10 7.62 10.58
CA LEU A 87 8.90 8.49 9.43
C LEU A 87 7.73 9.46 9.63
N LYS A 88 6.61 8.98 10.20
CA LYS A 88 5.46 9.86 10.51
C LYS A 88 5.85 11.00 11.44
N VAL A 89 6.63 10.71 12.49
CA VAL A 89 7.10 11.73 13.42
C VAL A 89 8.06 12.70 12.73
N GLN A 90 9.05 12.17 12.00
CA GLN A 90 10.05 12.95 11.27
C GLN A 90 9.42 13.95 10.30
N TYR A 91 8.41 13.50 9.55
CA TYR A 91 7.70 14.35 8.58
C TYR A 91 6.51 15.10 9.19
N LYS A 92 6.28 14.98 10.50
CA LYS A 92 5.18 15.64 11.24
C LYS A 92 3.78 15.28 10.72
N VAL A 93 3.53 14.03 10.36
CA VAL A 93 2.22 13.59 9.84
C VAL A 93 1.10 13.83 10.88
N PRO A 94 -0.05 14.40 10.51
CA PRO A 94 -1.10 14.75 11.48
C PRO A 94 -1.80 13.53 12.07
N LYS A 95 -2.23 13.66 13.32
CA LYS A 95 -2.90 12.58 14.08
C LYS A 95 -4.20 12.08 13.44
N SER A 96 -4.96 12.94 12.76
CA SER A 96 -6.21 12.58 12.05
C SER A 96 -6.02 11.52 10.96
N TRP A 97 -4.77 11.21 10.59
CA TRP A 97 -4.40 10.24 9.56
C TRP A 97 -3.70 8.99 10.13
N GLN A 98 -3.63 8.88 11.45
CA GLN A 98 -3.11 7.68 12.12
C GLN A 98 -4.09 6.52 12.03
N ASP A 99 -5.40 6.79 11.91
CA ASP A 99 -6.49 5.79 11.93
C ASP A 99 -6.77 5.07 10.59
N LEU A 100 -5.88 5.18 9.60
CA LEU A 100 -5.96 4.35 8.39
C LEU A 100 -5.68 2.90 8.77
N LYS A 101 -6.75 2.13 9.01
CA LYS A 101 -6.78 0.79 9.63
C LYS A 101 -5.82 -0.26 9.04
N ASP A 102 -5.34 -0.08 7.80
CA ASP A 102 -4.33 -0.96 7.19
C ASP A 102 -3.00 -0.22 7.03
N TYR A 103 -2.24 -0.15 8.13
CA TYR A 103 -1.01 0.63 8.27
C TYR A 103 0.02 0.36 7.17
N ILE A 104 0.16 -0.89 6.74
CA ILE A 104 1.16 -1.33 5.74
C ILE A 104 0.66 -1.10 4.31
N SER A 105 -0.65 -1.11 4.09
CA SER A 105 -1.28 -0.85 2.79
C SER A 105 -1.54 0.63 2.52
N SER A 106 -1.22 1.50 3.48
CA SER A 106 -1.34 2.94 3.32
C SER A 106 -0.40 3.43 2.21
N PRO A 107 -0.90 4.15 1.17
CA PRO A 107 -0.05 4.71 0.13
C PRO A 107 0.92 5.78 0.68
N LEU A 108 0.69 6.25 1.90
CA LEU A 108 1.60 7.15 2.59
C LEU A 108 2.95 6.51 2.88
N TYR A 109 2.99 5.20 3.15
CA TYR A 109 4.24 4.53 3.51
C TYR A 109 5.31 4.59 2.40
N PRO A 110 5.05 4.12 1.16
CA PRO A 110 6.06 4.18 0.09
C PRO A 110 6.48 5.62 -0.27
N ILE A 111 5.59 6.61 -0.07
CA ILE A 111 5.91 8.02 -0.35
C ILE A 111 6.90 8.57 0.69
N LEU A 112 6.59 8.39 1.98
CA LEU A 112 7.50 8.83 3.04
C LEU A 112 8.84 8.08 2.96
N TRP A 113 8.80 6.79 2.64
CA TRP A 113 10.00 5.98 2.49
C TRP A 113 10.89 6.49 1.37
N LYS A 114 10.34 6.68 0.15
CA LYS A 114 11.08 7.20 -0.99
C LYS A 114 11.71 8.56 -0.67
N HIS A 115 10.93 9.46 -0.09
CA HIS A 115 11.42 10.78 0.27
C HIS A 115 12.54 10.70 1.30
N ASN A 116 12.43 9.83 2.31
CA ASN A 116 13.50 9.61 3.29
C ASN A 116 14.76 9.04 2.65
N SER A 117 14.64 8.09 1.71
CA SER A 117 15.80 7.55 0.99
C SER A 117 16.53 8.62 0.18
N GLU A 118 15.81 9.53 -0.49
CA GLU A 118 16.42 10.66 -1.22
C GLU A 118 17.15 11.62 -0.25
N VAL A 119 16.57 11.87 0.93
CA VAL A 119 17.21 12.66 1.98
C VAL A 119 18.50 12.03 2.47
N GLU A 120 18.46 10.75 2.81
CA GLU A 120 19.63 10.00 3.28
C GLU A 120 20.73 9.97 2.23
N TRP A 121 20.36 9.79 0.96
CA TRP A 121 21.31 9.86 -0.14
C TRP A 121 22.01 11.23 -0.18
N LEU A 122 21.25 12.34 -0.12
CA LEU A 122 21.82 13.69 -0.11
C LEU A 122 22.73 13.93 1.10
N LYS A 123 22.33 13.45 2.29
CA LYS A 123 23.13 13.52 3.53
C LYS A 123 24.47 12.82 3.35
N ASN A 124 24.45 11.59 2.84
CA ASN A 124 25.65 10.79 2.64
C ASN A 124 26.63 11.42 1.64
N HIS A 125 26.13 12.24 0.72
CA HIS A 125 26.95 12.96 -0.27
C HIS A 125 27.27 14.40 0.14
N GLN A 126 26.94 14.81 1.37
CA GLN A 126 27.21 16.17 1.90
C GLN A 126 26.56 17.30 1.08
N LEU A 127 25.48 17.00 0.34
CA LEU A 127 24.77 17.96 -0.53
C LEU A 127 23.64 18.69 0.21
N THR A 128 23.65 18.74 1.54
CA THR A 128 22.47 19.09 2.38
C THR A 128 22.41 20.54 2.85
N GLY A 129 23.08 21.46 2.17
CA GLY A 129 23.22 22.87 2.59
C GLY A 129 21.94 23.66 2.89
N SER A 130 20.74 23.11 2.70
CA SER A 130 19.47 23.69 3.19
C SER A 130 18.29 22.69 3.14
N TYR A 131 18.47 21.43 3.57
CA TYR A 131 17.37 20.46 3.48
C TYR A 131 16.27 20.71 4.52
N GLN A 132 15.17 21.35 4.09
CA GLN A 132 13.93 21.48 4.85
C GLN A 132 13.01 20.29 4.53
N PRO A 133 12.32 19.66 5.50
CA PRO A 133 11.34 18.62 5.23
C PRO A 133 10.32 19.12 4.21
N SER A 134 10.29 18.52 3.02
CA SER A 134 9.53 19.11 1.92
C SER A 134 8.04 18.84 2.09
N TYR A 135 7.21 19.77 1.63
CA TYR A 135 5.76 19.59 1.56
C TYR A 135 5.33 18.63 0.43
N GLN A 136 6.27 18.16 -0.39
CA GLN A 136 6.00 17.37 -1.60
C GLN A 136 5.30 16.01 -1.33
N PRO A 137 5.60 15.27 -0.24
CA PRO A 137 4.83 14.08 0.12
C PRO A 137 3.34 14.38 0.32
N TYR A 138 3.02 15.55 0.87
CA TYR A 138 1.65 15.99 1.15
C TYR A 138 0.93 16.39 -0.14
N THR A 139 1.61 17.04 -1.07
CA THR A 139 1.02 17.37 -2.39
C THR A 139 0.74 16.11 -3.20
N LEU A 140 1.64 15.12 -3.16
CA LEU A 140 1.43 13.84 -3.82
C LEU A 140 0.27 13.05 -3.22
N MET A 141 0.13 13.05 -1.89
CA MET A 141 -1.03 12.43 -1.24
C MET A 141 -2.34 13.11 -1.64
N GLY A 142 -2.36 14.44 -1.70
CA GLY A 142 -3.51 15.21 -2.20
C GLY A 142 -3.90 14.77 -3.61
N ALA A 143 -2.91 14.67 -4.51
CA ALA A 143 -3.09 14.21 -5.88
C ALA A 143 -3.69 12.79 -5.97
N ILE A 144 -3.19 11.85 -5.17
CA ILE A 144 -3.68 10.46 -5.13
C ILE A 144 -5.15 10.40 -4.71
N TYR A 145 -5.53 11.15 -3.67
CA TYR A 145 -6.94 11.16 -3.24
C TYR A 145 -7.86 11.84 -4.26
N TYR A 146 -7.37 12.84 -5.01
CA TYR A 146 -8.11 13.42 -6.13
C TYR A 146 -8.32 12.42 -7.27
N ASP A 147 -7.30 11.63 -7.63
CA ASP A 147 -7.42 10.57 -8.65
C ASP A 147 -8.43 9.48 -8.24
N LYS A 148 -8.49 9.18 -6.94
CA LYS A 148 -9.48 8.25 -6.36
C LYS A 148 -10.91 8.80 -6.29
N GLY A 149 -11.12 10.10 -6.52
CA GLY A 149 -12.42 10.76 -6.35
C GLY A 149 -12.77 11.11 -4.89
N GLU A 150 -11.81 10.97 -3.97
CA GLU A 150 -11.97 11.26 -2.55
C GLU A 150 -11.51 12.70 -2.24
N TYR A 151 -12.10 13.68 -2.92
CA TYR A 151 -11.60 15.07 -2.96
C TYR A 151 -11.47 15.76 -1.58
N PRO A 152 -12.41 15.60 -0.63
CA PRO A 152 -12.25 16.19 0.70
C PRO A 152 -11.01 15.67 1.45
N LYS A 153 -10.65 14.40 1.26
CA LYS A 153 -9.42 13.85 1.84
C LYS A 153 -8.18 14.44 1.15
N GLY A 154 -8.23 14.61 -0.16
CA GLY A 154 -7.15 15.27 -0.91
C GLY A 154 -6.93 16.72 -0.47
N ASP A 155 -8.01 17.46 -0.25
CA ASP A 155 -7.96 18.85 0.25
C ASP A 155 -7.28 18.96 1.62
N ASN A 156 -7.57 18.01 2.51
CA ASN A 156 -6.90 17.96 3.80
C ASN A 156 -5.39 17.73 3.65
N TRP A 157 -4.94 16.88 2.72
CA TRP A 157 -3.50 16.70 2.42
C TRP A 157 -2.86 17.97 1.86
N PHE A 158 -3.54 18.66 0.96
CA PHE A 158 -3.06 19.93 0.44
C PHE A 158 -3.01 21.03 1.50
N ALA A 159 -3.97 21.10 2.42
CA ALA A 159 -3.90 22.01 3.56
C ALA A 159 -2.69 21.73 4.45
N GLU A 160 -2.35 20.46 4.66
CA GLU A 160 -1.14 20.07 5.39
C GLU A 160 0.15 20.41 4.63
N ALA A 161 0.15 20.33 3.30
CA ALA A 161 1.26 20.83 2.50
C ALA A 161 1.47 22.34 2.71
N ILE A 162 0.38 23.14 2.69
CA ILE A 162 0.43 24.59 2.92
C ILE A 162 0.97 24.92 4.31
N LYS A 163 0.51 24.20 5.36
CA LYS A 163 1.05 24.35 6.73
C LYS A 163 2.56 24.10 6.83
N ARG A 164 3.14 23.38 5.86
CA ARG A 164 4.58 23.07 5.77
C ARG A 164 5.33 23.91 4.74
N GLY A 165 4.71 25.00 4.28
CA GLY A 165 5.34 25.98 3.40
C GLY A 165 5.09 25.80 1.92
N ALA A 166 4.18 24.90 1.50
CA ALA A 166 3.71 24.91 0.12
C ALA A 166 2.94 26.19 -0.17
N ARG A 167 3.16 26.80 -1.33
CA ARG A 167 2.35 27.94 -1.76
C ARG A 167 1.02 27.45 -2.32
N SER A 168 -0.04 28.24 -2.16
CA SER A 168 -1.37 27.93 -2.70
C SER A 168 -1.36 27.66 -4.20
N GLU A 169 -0.48 28.34 -4.94
CA GLU A 169 -0.39 28.24 -6.39
C GLU A 169 0.22 26.90 -6.81
N ASP A 170 1.24 26.42 -6.08
CA ASP A 170 1.88 25.13 -6.33
C ASP A 170 0.88 23.97 -6.12
N ILE A 171 -0.01 24.12 -5.14
CA ILE A 171 -1.13 23.19 -4.90
C ILE A 171 -2.13 23.21 -6.04
N ASP A 172 -2.51 24.40 -6.52
CA ASP A 172 -3.48 24.54 -7.60
C ASP A 172 -2.95 23.94 -8.90
N ASP A 173 -1.64 24.08 -9.17
CA ASP A 173 -1.01 23.47 -10.33
C ASP A 173 -0.97 21.94 -10.24
N GLU A 174 -0.79 21.39 -9.04
CA GLU A 174 -0.87 19.96 -8.81
C GLU A 174 -2.31 19.42 -9.02
N ILE A 175 -3.32 20.14 -8.52
CA ILE A 175 -4.74 19.80 -8.77
C ILE A 175 -5.05 19.85 -10.27
N LYS A 176 -4.63 20.92 -10.97
CA LYS A 176 -4.78 21.03 -12.44
C LYS A 176 -4.16 19.84 -13.15
N ARG A 177 -2.94 19.44 -12.74
CA ARG A 177 -2.21 18.31 -13.32
C ARG A 177 -3.03 17.03 -13.22
N VAL A 178 -3.54 16.71 -12.02
CA VAL A 178 -4.33 15.49 -11.76
C VAL A 178 -5.64 15.48 -12.54
N VAL A 179 -6.39 16.59 -12.49
CA VAL A 179 -7.67 16.70 -13.23
C VAL A 179 -7.44 16.56 -14.74
N ARG A 180 -6.38 17.16 -15.27
CA ARG A 180 -6.02 17.04 -16.69
C ARG A 180 -5.61 15.62 -17.06
N SER A 181 -4.86 14.93 -16.21
CA SER A 181 -4.40 13.56 -16.47
C SER A 181 -5.47 12.48 -16.24
N THR A 182 -6.59 12.82 -15.60
CA THR A 182 -7.70 11.88 -15.35
C THR A 182 -8.32 11.46 -16.68
N LYS A 183 -8.23 10.17 -17.01
CA LYS A 183 -8.74 9.61 -18.28
C LYS A 183 -10.26 9.44 -18.29
N ASP A 184 -10.83 9.15 -17.13
CA ASP A 184 -12.27 8.99 -16.97
C ASP A 184 -12.96 10.37 -17.01
N GLU A 185 -13.74 10.58 -18.07
CA GLU A 185 -14.44 11.83 -18.32
C GLU A 185 -15.46 12.18 -17.22
N ASN A 186 -16.12 11.17 -16.65
CA ASN A 186 -17.10 11.40 -15.58
C ASN A 186 -16.38 11.81 -14.29
N LYS A 187 -15.30 11.10 -13.92
CA LYS A 187 -14.49 11.49 -12.75
C LYS A 187 -13.87 12.88 -12.91
N ARG A 188 -13.44 13.23 -14.12
CA ARG A 188 -12.91 14.55 -14.44
C ARG A 188 -13.97 15.65 -14.29
N GLN A 189 -15.21 15.38 -14.72
CA GLN A 189 -16.34 16.28 -14.49
C GLN A 189 -16.69 16.41 -13.01
N ASP A 190 -16.68 15.32 -12.26
CA ASP A 190 -16.97 15.34 -10.83
C ASP A 190 -15.94 16.15 -10.05
N ALA A 191 -14.65 15.98 -10.38
CA ALA A 191 -13.57 16.80 -9.83
C ALA A 191 -13.77 18.29 -10.16
N ALA A 192 -14.14 18.61 -11.42
CA ALA A 192 -14.43 19.98 -11.82
C ALA A 192 -15.62 20.59 -11.07
N ARG A 193 -16.72 19.85 -10.91
CA ARG A 193 -17.89 20.29 -10.12
C ARG A 193 -17.51 20.54 -8.67
N TYR A 194 -16.76 19.62 -8.06
CA TYR A 194 -16.28 19.76 -6.69
C TYR A 194 -15.47 21.05 -6.52
N LEU A 195 -14.47 21.28 -7.37
CA LEU A 195 -13.62 22.46 -7.32
C LEU A 195 -14.41 23.77 -7.49
N ILE A 196 -15.32 23.83 -8.47
CA ILE A 196 -16.13 25.03 -8.71
C ILE A 196 -17.09 25.30 -7.54
N SER A 197 -17.65 24.25 -6.93
CA SER A 197 -18.52 24.40 -5.75
C SER A 197 -17.76 24.92 -4.53
N LYS A 198 -16.47 24.60 -4.43
CA LYS A 198 -15.58 25.03 -3.36
C LYS A 198 -15.15 26.50 -3.51
N ASP A 199 -14.69 26.88 -4.70
CA ASP A 199 -14.34 28.27 -5.02
C ASP A 199 -14.45 28.50 -6.54
N SER A 200 -15.55 29.14 -6.95
CA SER A 200 -15.86 29.35 -8.36
C SER A 200 -14.95 30.34 -9.08
N GLN A 201 -14.24 31.19 -8.34
CA GLN A 201 -13.30 32.17 -8.89
C GLN A 201 -11.92 31.55 -9.04
N ARG A 202 -11.37 30.95 -7.97
CA ARG A 202 -10.05 30.31 -7.97
C ARG A 202 -9.98 29.14 -8.95
N TYR A 203 -11.04 28.34 -9.04
CA TYR A 203 -11.09 27.17 -9.91
C TYR A 203 -11.86 27.40 -11.22
N ALA A 204 -11.93 28.65 -11.70
CA ALA A 204 -12.63 28.98 -12.95
C ALA A 204 -12.15 28.16 -14.16
N TRP A 205 -10.87 27.77 -14.19
CA TRP A 205 -10.28 26.92 -15.24
C TRP A 205 -10.98 25.55 -15.35
N ALA A 206 -11.53 25.03 -14.25
CA ALA A 206 -12.17 23.72 -14.22
C ALA A 206 -13.48 23.67 -15.01
N LYS A 207 -14.10 24.83 -15.29
CA LYS A 207 -15.33 24.94 -16.09
C LYS A 207 -15.16 24.37 -17.50
N SER A 208 -13.95 24.38 -18.04
CA SER A 208 -13.64 23.81 -19.36
C SER A 208 -13.87 22.29 -19.45
N TYR A 209 -13.89 21.60 -18.31
CA TYR A 209 -14.13 20.16 -18.22
C TYR A 209 -15.59 19.79 -17.99
N LEU A 210 -16.48 20.76 -17.77
CA LEU A 210 -17.90 20.48 -17.66
C LEU A 210 -18.49 20.34 -19.07
N LYS A 211 -19.23 19.24 -19.32
CA LYS A 211 -20.06 19.13 -20.52
C LYS A 211 -21.02 20.31 -20.56
N LYS A 212 -21.04 21.04 -21.68
CA LYS A 212 -22.16 21.92 -21.99
C LYS A 212 -23.41 21.04 -21.98
N SER A 213 -24.44 21.44 -21.25
CA SER A 213 -25.77 20.86 -21.47
C SER A 213 -26.02 20.95 -22.96
N LYS A 214 -26.29 19.81 -23.62
CA LYS A 214 -26.98 19.87 -24.90
C LYS A 214 -28.29 20.56 -24.56
N ASP A 215 -28.45 21.79 -25.02
CA ASP A 215 -29.73 22.46 -25.01
C ASP A 215 -30.73 21.48 -25.62
N LYS A 216 -31.73 21.12 -24.82
CA LYS A 216 -32.97 20.57 -25.33
C LYS A 216 -33.72 21.75 -25.94
N ASP A 217 -33.24 22.22 -27.09
CA ASP A 217 -34.07 22.98 -28.00
C ASP A 217 -34.94 21.97 -28.75
N CYS A 218 -35.99 21.55 -28.05
CA CYS A 218 -37.23 21.13 -28.70
C CYS A 218 -38.05 22.41 -28.89
N ILE A 219 -38.00 22.99 -30.09
CA ILE A 219 -39.12 23.70 -30.70
C ILE A 219 -39.22 23.21 -32.14
#